data_AF-A0A812RZ18-F1
#
_entry.id   AF-A0A812RZ18-F1
#
_cell.length_a   1.000
_cell.length_b   1.000
_cell.length_c   1.000
_cell.angle_alpha   90.00
_cell.angle_beta   90.00
_cell.angle_gamma   90.00
#
_symmetry.space_group_name_H-M   'P 1'
#
loop_
_entity.id
_entity.type
_entity.pdbx_description
1 polymer ?
#
loop_
_entity_poly.entity_id
_entity_poly.type
_entity_poly.pdbx_seq_one_letter_code
_entity_poly.pdbx_strand_id
1 'polypeptide(L)'
;MNQRAKTYRKLHDIPEEWGTAVNVQAMVFGNMGNDCATGVAFTRNPSNGAKDFYGEFLVNAQGEDVVAGIRTPQELTIKARKSHGSDLPSLEEVMPSIFRELETVRHQLENHYRDMQDIEFTIQQGKLYMLQTRTGKRTAHAALQIAVDMANEGLISKSQALMRLKPDLIDQLLHPTLDPKAKKTVIAKGLPASPGAAAGKVVFSADEAVTRSENGDKVILVRIETSPDDIHGLHAAEGVLTTRGGMTSHAAVVARGMGRPCVAGAGEVKVNYSSASFEVTG
;
A
#
# COMPACT_ATOMS: atom_id res chain seq x y z
N MET A 1 13.09 -21.64 -10.82
CA MET A 1 12.69 -20.33 -10.26
C MET A 1 11.83 -19.59 -11.27
N ASN A 2 10.65 -19.08 -10.87
CA ASN A 2 9.72 -18.36 -11.75
C ASN A 2 10.41 -17.11 -12.34
N GLN A 3 10.15 -16.80 -13.62
CA GLN A 3 10.67 -15.62 -14.32
C GLN A 3 10.39 -14.31 -13.56
N ARG A 4 9.20 -14.19 -12.97
CA ARG A 4 8.83 -13.05 -12.11
C ARG A 4 9.84 -12.84 -10.97
N ALA A 5 10.20 -13.92 -10.27
CA ALA A 5 11.15 -13.86 -9.15
C ALA A 5 12.55 -13.48 -9.64
N LYS A 6 12.97 -13.95 -10.82
CA LYS A 6 14.25 -13.57 -11.44
C LYS A 6 14.30 -12.06 -11.74
N THR A 7 13.25 -11.51 -12.34
CA THR A 7 13.16 -10.08 -12.65
C THR A 7 13.17 -9.24 -11.37
N TYR A 8 12.37 -9.62 -10.37
CA TYR A 8 12.31 -8.92 -9.09
C TYR A 8 13.67 -8.88 -8.39
N ARG A 9 14.36 -10.02 -8.34
CA ARG A 9 15.70 -10.12 -7.73
C ARG A 9 16.71 -9.22 -8.44
N LYS A 10 16.69 -9.15 -9.77
CA LYS A 10 17.55 -8.24 -10.55
C LYS A 10 17.26 -6.76 -10.28
N LEU A 11 15.98 -6.38 -10.18
CA LEU A 11 15.59 -4.98 -9.93
C LEU A 11 15.91 -4.50 -8.50
N HIS A 12 16.12 -5.42 -7.57
CA HIS A 12 16.35 -5.11 -6.15
C HIS A 12 17.67 -5.67 -5.62
N ASP A 13 18.58 -6.09 -6.49
CA ASP A 13 19.91 -6.62 -6.16
C ASP A 13 19.87 -7.74 -5.10
N ILE A 14 18.92 -8.67 -5.23
CA ILE A 14 18.74 -9.80 -4.31
C ILE A 14 19.45 -11.04 -4.87
N PRO A 15 20.44 -11.61 -4.17
CA PRO A 15 21.16 -12.79 -4.65
C PRO A 15 20.27 -14.03 -4.83
N GLU A 16 20.59 -14.88 -5.82
CA GLU A 16 19.78 -16.08 -6.12
C GLU A 16 19.98 -17.18 -5.06
N GLU A 17 21.19 -17.27 -4.51
CA GLU A 17 21.60 -18.27 -3.53
C GLU A 17 20.87 -18.18 -2.19
N TRP A 18 20.18 -17.07 -1.91
CA TRP A 18 19.39 -16.92 -0.68
C TRP A 18 18.18 -17.87 -0.61
N GLY A 19 17.65 -18.33 -1.75
CA GLY A 19 16.49 -19.20 -1.79
C GLY A 19 15.20 -18.55 -1.24
N THR A 20 14.32 -19.36 -0.65
CA THR A 20 13.12 -18.94 0.09
C THR A 20 12.81 -19.96 1.18
N ALA A 21 12.33 -19.50 2.34
CA ALA A 21 11.81 -20.36 3.39
C ALA A 21 10.37 -20.82 3.10
N VAL A 22 9.88 -21.80 3.85
CA VAL A 22 8.49 -22.24 3.88
C VAL A 22 7.99 -22.15 5.31
N ASN A 23 6.89 -21.42 5.52
CA ASN A 23 6.25 -21.27 6.83
C ASN A 23 5.03 -22.19 6.91
N VAL A 24 4.99 -23.08 7.90
CA VAL A 24 3.83 -23.92 8.21
C VAL A 24 3.23 -23.42 9.53
N GLN A 25 1.98 -22.96 9.49
CA GLN A 25 1.31 -22.29 10.60
C GLN A 25 -0.07 -22.87 10.86
N ALA A 26 -0.54 -22.84 12.10
CA ALA A 26 -1.92 -23.17 12.43
C ALA A 26 -2.88 -22.14 11.81
N MET A 27 -3.95 -22.63 11.17
CA MET A 27 -4.94 -21.78 10.52
C MET A 27 -5.84 -21.08 11.53
N VAL A 28 -6.18 -19.83 11.23
CA VAL A 28 -7.24 -19.05 11.87
C VAL A 28 -8.11 -18.40 10.80
N PHE A 29 -9.37 -18.12 11.12
CA PHE A 29 -10.41 -17.78 10.15
C PHE A 29 -11.12 -16.47 10.51
N GLY A 30 -10.97 -15.46 9.66
CA GLY A 30 -11.68 -14.18 9.76
C GLY A 30 -13.11 -14.19 9.18
N ASN A 31 -13.58 -15.34 8.68
CA ASN A 31 -14.79 -15.52 7.88
C ASN A 31 -15.81 -16.51 8.47
N MET A 32 -15.85 -16.66 9.80
CA MET A 32 -16.79 -17.57 10.48
C MET A 32 -18.05 -16.87 11.01
N GLY A 33 -18.24 -15.58 10.71
CA GLY A 33 -19.32 -14.77 11.26
C GLY A 33 -18.96 -13.30 11.41
N ASN A 34 -19.89 -12.51 11.94
CA ASN A 34 -19.72 -11.06 12.12
C ASN A 34 -18.86 -10.68 13.33
N ASP A 35 -18.53 -11.66 14.18
CA ASP A 35 -17.55 -11.56 15.28
C ASP A 35 -16.13 -11.96 14.83
N CYS A 36 -15.95 -12.16 13.52
CA CYS A 36 -14.68 -12.48 12.88
C CYS A 36 -14.30 -11.38 11.87
N ALA A 37 -13.01 -11.13 11.71
CA ALA A 37 -12.49 -10.16 10.76
C ALA A 37 -11.04 -10.47 10.38
N THR A 38 -10.55 -9.82 9.34
CA THR A 38 -9.13 -9.81 8.97
C THR A 38 -8.71 -8.40 8.61
N GLY A 39 -7.44 -8.06 8.78
CA GLY A 39 -6.97 -6.73 8.41
C GLY A 39 -5.46 -6.62 8.28
N VAL A 40 -5.07 -5.48 7.71
CA VAL A 40 -3.67 -5.06 7.54
C VAL A 40 -3.52 -3.68 8.14
N ALA A 41 -2.46 -3.46 8.90
CA ALA A 41 -2.23 -2.23 9.64
C ALA A 41 -0.77 -1.79 9.61
N PHE A 42 -0.55 -0.48 9.64
CA PHE A 42 0.74 0.17 9.78
C PHE A 42 0.78 0.96 11.09
N THR A 43 1.85 0.83 11.87
CA THR A 43 1.96 1.50 13.18
C THR A 43 2.00 3.02 13.07
N ARG A 44 2.39 3.55 11.90
CA ARG A 44 2.32 4.95 11.46
C ARG A 44 1.87 4.98 10.00
N ASN A 45 1.37 6.11 9.53
CA ASN A 45 0.91 6.26 8.15
C ASN A 45 2.08 6.11 7.15
N PRO A 46 2.04 5.13 6.22
CA PRO A 46 3.15 4.85 5.30
C PRO A 46 3.29 5.87 4.17
N SER A 47 2.31 6.75 3.98
CA SER A 47 2.28 7.75 2.91
C SER A 47 2.79 9.11 3.36
N ASN A 48 2.40 9.56 4.57
CA ASN A 48 2.79 10.87 5.10
C ASN A 48 3.67 10.81 6.36
N GLY A 49 3.82 9.65 6.98
CA GLY A 49 4.63 9.45 8.18
C GLY A 49 3.98 9.88 9.49
N ALA A 50 2.75 10.40 9.47
CA ALA A 50 2.03 10.77 10.67
C ALA A 50 1.88 9.58 11.63
N LYS A 51 2.03 9.83 12.93
CA LYS A 51 1.90 8.83 14.00
C LYS A 51 0.44 8.46 14.28
N ASP A 52 -0.27 8.07 13.24
CA ASP A 52 -1.65 7.60 13.27
C ASP A 52 -1.68 6.08 13.02
N PHE A 53 -2.57 5.37 13.72
CA PHE A 53 -2.77 3.95 13.45
C PHE A 53 -3.55 3.80 12.14
N TYR A 54 -2.87 3.31 11.11
CA TYR A 54 -3.33 3.37 9.73
C TYR A 54 -3.57 1.96 9.19
N GLY A 55 -4.67 1.71 8.48
CA GLY A 55 -4.90 0.40 7.88
C GLY A 55 -6.36 0.14 7.57
N GLU A 56 -6.60 -1.06 7.07
CA GLU A 56 -7.88 -1.50 6.53
C GLU A 56 -8.23 -2.88 7.08
N PHE A 57 -9.53 -3.14 7.27
CA PHE A 57 -10.04 -4.44 7.70
C PHE A 57 -11.36 -4.79 7.00
N LEU A 58 -11.73 -6.07 7.06
CA LEU A 58 -13.02 -6.56 6.61
C LEU A 58 -13.61 -7.54 7.64
N VAL A 59 -14.87 -7.33 7.99
CA VAL A 59 -15.68 -8.25 8.80
C VAL A 59 -16.10 -9.44 7.94
N ASN A 60 -16.06 -10.63 8.52
CA ASN A 60 -16.47 -11.89 7.89
C ASN A 60 -15.79 -12.09 6.53
N ALA A 61 -14.45 -12.13 6.54
CA ALA A 61 -13.60 -12.12 5.34
C ALA A 61 -12.28 -12.86 5.58
N GLN A 62 -11.56 -13.19 4.51
CA GLN A 62 -10.17 -13.66 4.58
C GLN A 62 -9.20 -12.63 4.00
N GLY A 63 -7.90 -12.77 4.28
CA GLY A 63 -6.88 -11.79 3.89
C GLY A 63 -6.88 -11.47 2.39
N GLU A 64 -7.22 -12.46 1.55
CA GLU A 64 -7.39 -12.27 0.12
C GLU A 64 -8.43 -11.19 -0.22
N ASP A 65 -9.57 -11.16 0.48
CA ASP A 65 -10.65 -10.20 0.24
C ASP A 65 -10.20 -8.75 0.49
N VAL A 66 -9.30 -8.55 1.47
CA VAL A 66 -8.75 -7.24 1.82
C VAL A 66 -7.85 -6.73 0.69
N VAL A 67 -7.03 -7.61 0.12
CA VAL A 67 -6.04 -7.25 -0.91
C VAL A 67 -6.68 -7.14 -2.30
N ALA A 68 -7.63 -8.02 -2.63
CA ALA A 68 -8.31 -8.06 -3.91
C ALA A 68 -9.20 -6.83 -4.16
N GLY A 69 -9.65 -6.14 -3.11
CA GLY A 69 -10.45 -4.92 -3.24
C GLY A 69 -11.80 -5.14 -3.93
N ILE A 70 -12.33 -6.36 -3.90
CA ILE A 70 -13.69 -6.70 -4.36
C ILE A 70 -14.73 -6.08 -3.42
N ARG A 71 -14.43 -6.09 -2.11
CA ARG A 71 -15.21 -5.42 -1.08
C ARG A 71 -14.47 -4.15 -0.67
N THR A 72 -15.21 -3.07 -0.47
CA THR A 72 -14.66 -1.82 0.08
C THR A 72 -14.14 -2.09 1.50
N PRO A 73 -12.83 -1.96 1.74
CA PRO A 73 -12.28 -2.15 3.08
C PRO A 73 -12.76 -1.05 4.04
N GLN A 74 -12.79 -1.38 5.33
CA GLN A 74 -13.18 -0.48 6.41
C GLN A 74 -11.93 0.04 7.14
N GLU A 75 -12.01 1.25 7.69
CA GLU A 75 -10.88 1.88 8.38
C GLU A 75 -10.69 1.35 9.80
N LEU A 76 -9.45 1.30 10.29
CA LEU A 76 -9.21 0.85 11.68
C LEU A 76 -9.76 1.83 12.73
N THR A 77 -9.65 3.14 12.48
CA THR A 77 -9.95 4.18 13.48
C THR A 77 -11.11 5.08 13.06
N ILE A 78 -11.81 5.65 14.05
CA ILE A 78 -12.87 6.64 13.83
C ILE A 78 -12.30 7.88 13.13
N LYS A 79 -11.07 8.28 13.49
CA LYS A 79 -10.36 9.42 12.89
C LYS A 79 -10.16 9.21 11.38
N ALA A 80 -9.61 8.06 10.98
CA ALA A 80 -9.38 7.73 9.58
C ALA A 80 -10.68 7.66 8.78
N ARG A 81 -11.71 6.99 9.33
CA ARG A 81 -13.05 6.94 8.73
C ARG A 81 -13.60 8.33 8.43
N LYS A 82 -13.56 9.23 9.43
CA LYS A 82 -14.07 10.60 9.27
C LYS A 82 -13.28 11.41 8.24
N SER A 83 -11.95 11.27 8.21
CA SER A 83 -11.13 11.96 7.22
C SER A 83 -11.37 11.47 5.78
N HIS A 84 -11.71 10.19 5.61
CA HIS A 84 -11.99 9.60 4.30
C HIS A 84 -13.47 9.69 3.89
N GLY A 85 -14.36 10.14 4.79
CA GLY A 85 -15.79 10.26 4.51
C GLY A 85 -16.49 8.91 4.28
N SER A 86 -16.02 7.85 4.93
CA SER A 86 -16.61 6.51 4.79
C SER A 86 -17.84 6.34 5.69
N ASP A 87 -18.92 5.80 5.13
CA ASP A 87 -20.15 5.47 5.85
C ASP A 87 -20.05 4.14 6.63
N LEU A 88 -19.03 3.33 6.33
CA LEU A 88 -18.82 2.04 7.01
C LEU A 88 -18.17 2.25 8.39
N PRO A 89 -18.55 1.48 9.42
CA PRO A 89 -17.99 1.64 10.76
C PRO A 89 -16.50 1.27 10.79
N SER A 90 -15.77 1.88 11.71
CA SER A 90 -14.35 1.55 11.92
C SER A 90 -14.16 0.33 12.85
N LEU A 91 -12.98 -0.29 12.86
CA LEU A 91 -12.69 -1.40 13.79
C LEU A 91 -12.85 -0.97 15.25
N GLU A 92 -12.45 0.25 15.56
CA GLU A 92 -12.64 0.92 16.84
C GLU A 92 -14.13 0.96 17.28
N GLU A 93 -15.06 1.02 16.34
CA GLU A 93 -16.51 1.00 16.61
C GLU A 93 -17.09 -0.42 16.63
N VAL A 94 -16.69 -1.28 15.70
CA VAL A 94 -17.25 -2.65 15.55
C VAL A 94 -16.74 -3.60 16.64
N MET A 95 -15.45 -3.51 16.99
CA MET A 95 -14.79 -4.44 17.92
C MET A 95 -13.87 -3.67 18.91
N PRO A 96 -14.41 -2.81 19.79
CA PRO A 96 -13.62 -1.87 20.60
C PRO A 96 -12.69 -2.55 21.62
N SER A 97 -12.99 -3.75 22.10
CA SER A 97 -12.08 -4.52 22.95
C SER A 97 -10.84 -5.00 22.17
N ILE A 98 -11.06 -5.54 20.97
CA ILE A 98 -9.99 -6.05 20.10
C ILE A 98 -9.15 -4.92 19.53
N PHE A 99 -9.77 -3.79 19.18
CA PHE A 99 -9.03 -2.60 18.76
C PHE A 99 -8.02 -2.14 19.82
N ARG A 100 -8.39 -2.13 21.10
CA ARG A 100 -7.49 -1.79 22.22
C ARG A 100 -6.35 -2.81 22.40
N GLU A 101 -6.63 -4.09 22.21
CA GLU A 101 -5.60 -5.13 22.21
C GLU A 101 -4.62 -4.94 21.05
N LEU A 102 -5.14 -4.67 19.85
CA LEU A 102 -4.35 -4.41 18.65
C LEU A 102 -3.50 -3.12 18.81
N GLU A 103 -4.03 -2.08 19.44
CA GLU A 103 -3.26 -0.86 19.76
C GLU A 103 -2.12 -1.16 20.74
N THR A 104 -2.34 -2.05 21.71
CA THR A 104 -1.28 -2.50 22.63
C THR A 104 -0.17 -3.22 21.85
N VAL A 105 -0.54 -4.13 20.94
CA VAL A 105 0.41 -4.83 20.05
C VAL A 105 1.18 -3.86 19.16
N ARG A 106 0.50 -2.86 18.58
CA ARG A 106 1.10 -1.79 17.78
C ARG A 106 2.26 -1.11 18.52
N HIS A 107 2.04 -0.72 19.78
CA HIS A 107 3.05 -0.10 20.61
C HIS A 107 4.20 -1.04 20.96
N GLN A 108 3.91 -2.31 21.29
CA GLN A 108 4.93 -3.30 21.61
C GLN A 108 5.86 -3.56 20.41
N LEU A 109 5.28 -3.73 19.23
CA LEU A 109 6.03 -3.99 18.00
C LEU A 109 6.90 -2.78 17.62
N GLU A 110 6.34 -1.56 17.66
CA GLU A 110 7.11 -0.35 17.34
C GLU A 110 8.25 -0.10 18.35
N ASN A 111 8.02 -0.36 19.63
CA ASN A 111 9.06 -0.24 20.66
C ASN A 111 10.16 -1.32 20.52
N HIS A 112 9.77 -2.55 20.19
CA HIS A 112 10.69 -3.67 20.06
C HIS A 112 11.60 -3.52 18.83
N TYR A 113 10.99 -3.34 17.65
CA TYR A 113 11.72 -3.20 16.38
C TYR A 113 12.31 -1.80 16.19
N ARG A 114 11.88 -0.84 17.02
CA ARG A 114 12.26 0.58 16.95
C ARG A 114 11.99 1.20 15.59
N ASP A 115 11.01 0.71 14.85
CA ASP A 115 10.67 1.21 13.50
C ASP A 115 9.20 0.93 13.18
N MET A 116 8.67 1.64 12.17
CA MET A 116 7.28 1.48 11.75
C MET A 116 7.05 0.07 11.21
N GLN A 117 6.01 -0.59 11.72
CA GLN A 117 5.68 -1.97 11.34
C GLN A 117 4.44 -2.00 10.45
N ASP A 118 4.49 -2.88 9.46
CA ASP A 118 3.39 -3.40 8.65
C ASP A 118 2.96 -4.75 9.22
N ILE A 119 1.69 -4.87 9.57
CA ILE A 119 1.13 -5.88 10.45
C ILE A 119 -0.08 -6.52 9.77
N GLU A 120 -0.13 -7.85 9.75
CA GLU A 120 -1.29 -8.61 9.31
C GLU A 120 -1.91 -9.34 10.50
N PHE A 121 -3.24 -9.26 10.65
CA PHE A 121 -3.96 -9.83 11.78
C PHE A 121 -5.28 -10.46 11.36
N THR A 122 -5.76 -11.40 12.18
CA THR A 122 -7.08 -12.01 12.05
C THR A 122 -7.76 -12.04 13.41
N ILE A 123 -9.06 -11.79 13.40
CA ILE A 123 -9.95 -11.91 14.55
C ILE A 123 -10.84 -13.11 14.27
N GLN A 124 -10.75 -14.15 15.10
CA GLN A 124 -11.62 -15.32 15.01
C GLN A 124 -12.43 -15.40 16.29
N GLN A 125 -13.74 -15.21 16.16
CA GLN A 125 -14.72 -15.30 17.26
C GLN A 125 -14.32 -14.45 18.48
N GLY A 126 -14.02 -13.17 18.22
CA GLY A 126 -13.62 -12.23 19.27
C GLY A 126 -12.24 -12.46 19.87
N LYS A 127 -11.34 -13.22 19.21
CA LYS A 127 -9.94 -13.39 19.63
C LYS A 127 -8.98 -12.90 18.56
N LEU A 128 -8.04 -12.05 18.96
CA LEU A 128 -7.00 -11.50 18.08
C LEU A 128 -5.86 -12.51 17.86
N TYR A 129 -5.43 -12.62 16.60
CA TYR A 129 -4.25 -13.39 16.19
C TYR A 129 -3.38 -12.51 15.30
N MET A 130 -2.10 -12.40 15.66
CA MET A 130 -1.09 -11.73 14.84
C MET A 130 -0.46 -12.75 13.89
N LEU A 131 -0.52 -12.48 12.59
CA LEU A 131 -0.06 -13.41 11.56
C LEU A 131 1.31 -13.03 11.02
N GLN A 132 1.52 -11.75 10.76
CA GLN A 132 2.77 -11.24 10.22
C GLN A 132 3.07 -9.85 10.79
N THR A 133 4.35 -9.57 11.00
CA THR A 133 4.87 -8.22 11.18
C THR A 133 6.16 -8.09 10.38
N ARG A 134 6.40 -6.91 9.82
CA ARG A 134 7.65 -6.56 9.16
C ARG A 134 7.86 -5.06 9.19
N THR A 135 9.09 -4.63 8.95
CA THR A 135 9.38 -3.22 8.66
C THR A 135 8.52 -2.74 7.49
N GLY A 136 7.65 -1.76 7.74
CA GLY A 136 6.67 -1.34 6.75
C GLY A 136 7.31 -0.57 5.60
N LYS A 137 6.92 -0.88 4.36
CA LYS A 137 7.28 -0.06 3.20
C LYS A 137 6.56 1.29 3.28
N ARG A 138 7.25 2.36 2.91
CA ARG A 138 6.79 3.73 3.09
C ARG A 138 7.40 4.67 2.05
N THR A 139 6.77 5.82 1.84
CA THR A 139 7.29 6.86 0.94
C THR A 139 8.53 7.53 1.53
N ALA A 140 9.32 8.23 0.70
CA ALA A 140 10.45 9.01 1.19
C ALA A 140 10.04 10.08 2.23
N HIS A 141 8.91 10.76 2.00
CA HIS A 141 8.38 11.74 2.94
C HIS A 141 8.02 11.09 4.28
N ALA A 142 7.33 9.94 4.25
CA ALA A 142 7.01 9.20 5.46
C ALA A 142 8.27 8.68 6.17
N ALA A 143 9.27 8.18 5.43
CA ALA A 143 10.53 7.71 6.01
C ALA A 143 11.25 8.83 6.80
N LEU A 144 11.33 10.03 6.23
CA LEU A 144 11.92 11.20 6.87
C LEU A 144 11.15 11.59 8.14
N GLN A 145 9.83 11.78 8.02
CA GLN A 145 8.97 12.16 9.13
C GLN A 145 9.06 11.15 10.29
N ILE A 146 8.96 9.86 9.99
CA ILE A 146 9.03 8.78 10.99
C ILE A 146 10.40 8.76 11.67
N ALA A 147 11.50 8.89 10.93
CA ALA A 147 12.85 8.89 11.49
C ALA A 147 13.08 10.08 12.44
N VAL A 148 12.59 11.28 12.05
CA VAL A 148 12.65 12.49 12.89
C VAL A 148 11.79 12.32 14.14
N ASP A 149 10.54 11.86 14.00
CA ASP A 149 9.64 11.68 15.12
C ASP A 149 10.18 10.65 16.12
N MET A 150 10.67 9.51 15.65
CA MET A 150 11.26 8.48 16.52
C MET A 150 12.51 8.99 17.24
N ALA A 151 13.30 9.86 16.62
CA ALA A 151 14.45 10.48 17.27
C ALA A 151 14.02 11.48 18.35
N ASN A 152 12.99 12.28 18.08
CA ASN A 152 12.42 13.23 19.04
C ASN A 152 11.73 12.53 20.21
N GLU A 153 11.09 11.39 19.97
CA GLU A 153 10.49 10.51 20.98
C GLU A 153 11.52 9.76 21.83
N GLY A 154 12.80 9.79 21.44
CA GLY A 154 13.87 9.03 22.12
C GLY A 154 13.86 7.53 21.83
N LEU A 155 13.06 7.05 20.87
CA LEU A 155 13.02 5.64 20.47
C LEU A 155 14.30 5.21 19.74
N ILE A 156 14.89 6.15 18.99
CA ILE A 156 16.18 5.99 18.30
C ILE A 156 17.06 7.22 18.52
N SER A 157 18.36 7.08 18.30
CA SER A 157 19.28 8.23 18.28
C SER A 157 19.22 8.99 16.95
N LYS A 158 19.68 10.25 16.94
CA LYS A 158 19.81 11.06 15.71
C LYS A 158 20.71 10.38 14.65
N SER A 159 21.76 9.70 15.08
CA SER A 159 22.64 8.95 14.17
C SER A 159 21.92 7.75 13.53
N GLN A 160 21.13 7.00 14.31
CA GLN A 160 20.29 5.92 13.79
C GLN A 160 19.22 6.44 12.82
N ALA A 161 18.61 7.59 13.11
CA ALA A 161 17.66 8.23 12.20
C ALA A 161 18.30 8.56 10.85
N LEU A 162 19.51 9.12 10.85
CA LEU A 162 20.26 9.43 9.63
C LEU A 162 20.58 8.16 8.82
N MET A 163 21.10 7.11 9.47
CA MET A 163 21.50 5.87 8.80
C MET A 163 20.33 5.06 8.22
N ARG A 164 19.09 5.34 8.63
CA ARG A 164 17.90 4.69 8.08
C ARG A 164 17.44 5.28 6.76
N LEU A 165 17.86 6.50 6.44
CA LEU A 165 17.50 7.17 5.20
C LEU A 165 18.52 6.81 4.13
N LYS A 166 18.09 6.00 3.15
CA LYS A 166 18.89 5.74 1.95
C LYS A 166 19.03 7.04 1.15
N PRO A 167 20.20 7.34 0.57
CA PRO A 167 20.40 8.53 -0.26
C PRO A 167 19.35 8.67 -1.38
N ASP A 168 19.03 7.58 -2.07
CA ASP A 168 18.07 7.57 -3.19
C ASP A 168 16.64 7.97 -2.77
N LEU A 169 16.29 7.94 -1.48
CA LEU A 169 15.00 8.46 -1.01
C LEU A 169 14.91 9.98 -1.17
N ILE A 170 16.03 10.70 -1.13
CA ILE A 170 16.06 12.15 -1.30
C ILE A 170 15.63 12.52 -2.73
N ASP A 171 16.04 11.74 -3.73
CA ASP A 171 15.65 11.98 -5.12
C ASP A 171 14.13 11.89 -5.32
N GLN A 172 13.46 11.00 -4.59
CA GLN A 172 11.99 10.92 -4.62
C GLN A 172 11.30 12.18 -4.06
N LEU A 173 11.93 12.88 -3.12
CA LEU A 173 11.42 14.17 -2.61
C LEU A 173 11.58 15.29 -3.64
N LEU A 174 12.45 15.10 -4.63
CA LEU A 174 12.66 16.01 -5.75
C LEU A 174 11.79 15.65 -6.96
N HIS A 175 10.95 14.61 -6.87
CA HIS A 175 10.05 14.24 -7.96
C HIS A 175 9.07 15.37 -8.31
N PRO A 176 8.71 15.52 -9.59
CA PRO A 176 7.77 16.53 -10.04
C PRO A 176 6.45 16.45 -9.28
N THR A 177 5.93 17.63 -8.91
CA THR A 177 4.58 17.79 -8.38
C THR A 177 3.73 18.61 -9.35
N LEU A 178 2.41 18.42 -9.32
CA LEU A 178 1.51 19.28 -10.09
C LEU A 178 1.46 20.66 -9.42
N ASP A 179 1.59 21.73 -10.20
CA ASP A 179 1.36 23.09 -9.71
C ASP A 179 -0.05 23.17 -9.09
N PRO A 180 -0.17 23.53 -7.79
CA PRO A 180 -1.46 23.67 -7.14
C PRO A 180 -2.41 24.65 -7.84
N LYS A 181 -1.86 25.66 -8.53
CA LYS A 181 -2.61 26.73 -9.22
C LYS A 181 -2.94 26.39 -10.68
N ALA A 182 -2.36 25.34 -11.26
CA ALA A 182 -2.68 24.94 -12.62
C ALA A 182 -4.15 24.54 -12.74
N LYS A 183 -4.77 24.84 -13.89
CA LYS A 183 -6.13 24.37 -14.19
C LYS A 183 -6.12 22.85 -14.32
N LYS A 184 -6.95 22.17 -13.54
CA LYS A 184 -7.06 20.71 -13.50
C LYS A 184 -8.35 20.28 -14.17
N THR A 185 -8.24 19.44 -15.19
CA THR A 185 -9.40 18.71 -15.74
C THR A 185 -9.48 17.38 -15.01
N VAL A 186 -10.32 17.32 -13.98
CA VAL A 186 -10.53 16.10 -13.20
C VAL A 186 -11.63 15.29 -13.87
N ILE A 187 -11.27 14.14 -14.43
CA ILE A 187 -12.23 13.22 -15.04
C ILE A 187 -12.70 12.13 -14.07
N ALA A 188 -11.83 11.69 -13.13
CA ALA A 188 -12.14 10.67 -12.13
C ALA A 188 -11.40 10.92 -10.82
N LYS A 189 -11.83 10.26 -9.74
CA LYS A 189 -11.11 10.20 -8.45
C LYS A 189 -10.91 8.77 -7.95
N GLY A 190 -9.91 8.59 -7.10
CA GLY A 190 -9.60 7.33 -6.41
C GLY A 190 -8.78 7.58 -5.14
N LEU A 191 -8.33 6.51 -4.52
CA LEU A 191 -7.51 6.53 -3.31
C LEU A 191 -6.07 6.98 -3.63
N PRO A 192 -5.48 7.91 -2.84
CA PRO A 192 -4.13 8.43 -3.05
C PRO A 192 -3.05 7.43 -2.58
N ALA A 193 -2.94 6.30 -3.28
CA ALA A 193 -2.15 5.15 -2.88
C ALA A 193 -0.65 5.42 -2.76
N SER A 194 -0.08 6.20 -3.69
CA SER A 194 1.33 6.60 -3.67
C SER A 194 1.49 8.03 -4.22
N PRO A 195 2.25 8.91 -3.55
CA PRO A 195 2.34 10.33 -3.89
C PRO A 195 3.12 10.61 -5.17
N GLY A 196 2.93 11.82 -5.70
CA GLY A 196 3.68 12.39 -6.84
C GLY A 196 2.79 12.71 -8.05
N ALA A 197 3.41 13.20 -9.13
CA ALA A 197 2.73 13.53 -10.37
C ALA A 197 3.31 12.73 -11.54
N ALA A 198 2.44 12.18 -12.39
CA ALA A 198 2.83 11.44 -13.57
C ALA A 198 2.04 11.92 -14.79
N ALA A 199 2.69 11.94 -15.95
CA ALA A 199 2.05 12.23 -17.23
C ALA A 199 2.67 11.32 -18.32
N GLY A 200 1.81 10.73 -19.14
CA GLY A 200 2.23 9.79 -20.17
C GLY A 200 1.07 9.25 -20.99
N LYS A 201 1.39 8.45 -22.00
CA LYS A 201 0.43 7.71 -22.83
C LYS A 201 -0.16 6.55 -22.03
N VAL A 202 -1.47 6.35 -22.13
CA VAL A 202 -2.15 5.25 -21.43
C VAL A 202 -1.82 3.92 -22.11
N VAL A 203 -1.51 2.92 -21.29
CA VAL A 203 -1.29 1.52 -21.70
C VAL A 203 -2.05 0.58 -20.77
N PHE A 204 -2.44 -0.59 -21.28
CA PHE A 204 -3.33 -1.51 -20.57
C PHE A 204 -2.70 -2.87 -20.22
N SER A 205 -1.44 -3.08 -20.62
CA SER A 205 -0.67 -4.27 -20.26
C SER A 205 0.73 -3.90 -19.78
N ALA A 206 1.28 -4.74 -18.90
CA ALA A 206 2.63 -4.56 -18.37
C ALA A 206 3.71 -4.69 -19.46
N ASP A 207 3.50 -5.58 -20.43
CA ASP A 207 4.44 -5.79 -21.55
C ASP A 207 4.46 -4.58 -22.50
N GLU A 208 3.29 -4.00 -22.78
CA GLU A 208 3.21 -2.76 -23.56
C GLU A 208 3.86 -1.59 -22.83
N ALA A 209 3.69 -1.49 -21.50
CA ALA A 209 4.36 -0.47 -20.69
C ALA A 209 5.89 -0.55 -20.83
N VAL A 210 6.47 -1.76 -20.75
CA VAL A 210 7.92 -1.96 -20.95
C VAL A 210 8.32 -1.59 -22.37
N THR A 211 7.66 -2.17 -23.38
CA THR A 211 8.01 -1.96 -24.79
C THR A 211 7.99 -0.48 -25.17
N ARG A 212 6.97 0.27 -24.73
CA ARG A 212 6.86 1.70 -25.01
C ARG A 212 7.88 2.52 -24.23
N SER A 213 8.12 2.19 -22.96
CA SER A 213 9.12 2.86 -22.13
C SER A 213 10.54 2.68 -22.70
N GLU A 214 10.88 1.48 -23.17
CA GLU A 214 12.15 1.19 -23.87
C GLU A 214 12.30 1.99 -25.18
N ASN A 215 11.19 2.31 -25.85
CA ASN A 215 11.15 3.19 -27.02
C ASN A 215 11.15 4.69 -26.67
N GLY A 216 11.28 5.05 -25.39
CA GLY A 216 11.36 6.43 -24.90
C GLY A 216 10.00 7.10 -24.63
N ASP A 217 8.89 6.38 -24.76
CA ASP A 217 7.56 6.91 -24.42
C ASP A 217 7.35 6.91 -22.89
N LYS A 218 6.90 8.04 -22.35
CA LYS A 218 6.34 8.08 -20.99
C LYS A 218 4.96 7.43 -20.98
N VAL A 219 4.72 6.49 -20.09
CA VAL A 219 3.46 5.72 -20.04
C VAL A 219 2.79 5.72 -18.67
N ILE A 220 1.46 5.64 -18.67
CA ILE A 220 0.61 5.44 -17.49
C ILE A 220 -0.04 4.06 -17.60
N LEU A 221 0.27 3.17 -16.66
CA LEU A 221 -0.29 1.84 -16.63
C LEU A 221 -1.68 1.88 -16.00
N VAL A 222 -2.71 1.54 -16.78
CA VAL A 222 -4.11 1.49 -16.34
C VAL A 222 -4.58 0.05 -16.30
N ARG A 223 -5.02 -0.41 -15.14
CA ARG A 223 -5.46 -1.80 -14.91
C ARG A 223 -6.73 -1.82 -14.06
N ILE A 224 -7.48 -2.93 -14.10
CA ILE A 224 -8.56 -3.15 -13.13
C ILE A 224 -7.95 -3.33 -11.74
N GLU A 225 -7.01 -4.26 -11.64
CA GLU A 225 -6.14 -4.53 -10.50
C GLU A 225 -4.76 -4.92 -11.04
N THR A 226 -3.73 -4.84 -10.21
CA THR A 226 -2.40 -5.34 -10.59
C THR A 226 -2.10 -6.59 -9.80
N SER A 227 -1.30 -7.45 -10.40
CA SER A 227 -0.80 -8.67 -9.79
C SER A 227 0.72 -8.62 -9.69
N PRO A 228 1.30 -9.47 -8.83
CA PRO A 228 2.56 -10.12 -9.09
C PRO A 228 3.23 -10.00 -10.47
N ASP A 229 2.51 -10.39 -11.52
CA ASP A 229 3.07 -10.57 -12.84
C ASP A 229 3.21 -9.24 -13.59
N ASP A 230 2.63 -8.16 -13.06
CA ASP A 230 2.68 -6.82 -13.67
C ASP A 230 3.92 -6.01 -13.23
N ILE A 231 4.86 -6.60 -12.49
CA ILE A 231 5.94 -5.87 -11.80
C ILE A 231 6.89 -5.11 -12.72
N HIS A 232 7.19 -5.67 -13.90
CA HIS A 232 8.01 -5.01 -14.91
C HIS A 232 7.30 -3.79 -15.50
N GLY A 233 5.98 -3.90 -15.74
CA GLY A 233 5.16 -2.78 -16.20
C GLY A 233 5.02 -1.68 -15.15
N LEU A 234 4.83 -2.05 -13.88
CA LEU A 234 4.78 -1.12 -12.75
C LEU A 234 6.08 -0.32 -12.61
N HIS A 235 7.24 -0.96 -12.86
CA HIS A 235 8.54 -0.30 -12.83
C HIS A 235 8.76 0.64 -14.03
N ALA A 236 8.33 0.20 -15.22
CA ALA A 236 8.52 0.94 -16.47
C ALA A 236 7.58 2.15 -16.63
N ALA A 237 6.43 2.15 -15.96
CA ALA A 237 5.45 3.22 -16.03
C ALA A 237 5.82 4.45 -15.17
N GLU A 238 5.45 5.64 -15.64
CA GLU A 238 5.59 6.88 -14.88
C GLU A 238 4.57 6.97 -13.74
N GLY A 239 3.41 6.32 -13.89
CA GLY A 239 2.37 6.26 -12.87
C GLY A 239 1.38 5.15 -13.13
N VAL A 240 0.58 4.84 -12.11
CA VAL A 240 -0.32 3.68 -12.08
C VAL A 240 -1.73 4.12 -11.70
N LEU A 241 -2.72 3.62 -12.43
CA LEU A 241 -4.13 3.79 -12.12
C LEU A 241 -4.79 2.41 -12.04
N THR A 242 -5.48 2.14 -10.92
CA THR A 242 -6.31 0.94 -10.78
C THR A 242 -7.76 1.29 -10.48
N THR A 243 -8.69 0.53 -11.06
CA THR A 243 -10.14 0.75 -10.86
C THR A 243 -10.65 0.09 -9.58
N ARG A 244 -9.94 -0.93 -9.10
CA ARG A 244 -10.18 -1.63 -7.83
C ARG A 244 -8.94 -1.58 -6.93
N GLY A 245 -9.12 -1.98 -5.67
CA GLY A 245 -8.05 -2.06 -4.67
C GLY A 245 -8.05 -0.91 -3.67
N GLY A 246 -7.72 -1.23 -2.42
CA GLY A 246 -7.55 -0.28 -1.32
C GLY A 246 -6.14 0.31 -1.24
N MET A 247 -5.86 1.02 -0.14
CA MET A 247 -4.55 1.57 0.17
C MET A 247 -3.50 0.48 0.47
N THR A 248 -3.96 -0.74 0.73
CA THR A 248 -3.16 -1.94 0.98
C THR A 248 -3.06 -2.88 -0.23
N SER A 249 -3.67 -2.52 -1.37
CA SER A 249 -3.63 -3.32 -2.61
C SER A 249 -2.21 -3.50 -3.16
N HIS A 250 -2.04 -4.50 -4.03
CA HIS A 250 -0.76 -4.78 -4.69
C HIS A 250 -0.18 -3.53 -5.39
N ALA A 251 -1.01 -2.81 -6.17
CA ALA A 251 -0.60 -1.59 -6.86
C ALA A 251 -0.08 -0.55 -5.86
N ALA A 252 -0.82 -0.33 -4.77
CA ALA A 252 -0.51 0.66 -3.75
C ALA A 252 0.83 0.35 -3.05
N VAL A 253 1.04 -0.89 -2.62
CA VAL A 253 2.25 -1.31 -1.89
C VAL A 253 3.48 -1.27 -2.80
N VAL A 254 3.37 -1.77 -4.03
CA VAL A 254 4.50 -1.81 -4.97
C VAL A 254 4.87 -0.41 -5.44
N ALA A 255 3.88 0.40 -5.84
CA ALA A 255 4.13 1.76 -6.30
C ALA A 255 4.77 2.64 -5.21
N ARG A 256 4.33 2.53 -3.95
CA ARG A 256 4.99 3.21 -2.81
C ARG A 256 6.44 2.76 -2.66
N GLY A 257 6.70 1.47 -2.73
CA GLY A 257 8.07 0.93 -2.61
C GLY A 257 8.99 1.38 -3.74
N MET A 258 8.44 1.69 -4.92
CA MET A 258 9.17 2.17 -6.09
C MET A 258 9.18 3.71 -6.22
N GLY A 259 8.45 4.44 -5.36
CA GLY A 259 8.31 5.89 -5.48
C GLY A 259 7.54 6.35 -6.72
N ARG A 260 6.64 5.51 -7.27
CA ARG A 260 5.81 5.82 -8.43
C ARG A 260 4.45 6.39 -7.98
N PRO A 261 3.94 7.46 -8.59
CA PRO A 261 2.58 7.95 -8.37
C PRO A 261 1.54 6.86 -8.65
N CYS A 262 0.60 6.67 -7.73
CA CYS A 262 -0.45 5.66 -7.87
C CYS A 262 -1.79 6.16 -7.34
N VAL A 263 -2.82 6.03 -8.15
CA VAL A 263 -4.23 6.18 -7.76
C VAL A 263 -4.88 4.80 -7.80
N ALA A 264 -5.40 4.33 -6.67
CA ALA A 264 -6.06 3.02 -6.57
C ALA A 264 -7.57 3.14 -6.36
N GLY A 265 -8.33 2.10 -6.69
CA GLY A 265 -9.77 2.07 -6.42
C GLY A 265 -10.57 3.19 -7.12
N ALA A 266 -10.16 3.62 -8.32
CA ALA A 266 -10.89 4.60 -9.11
C ALA A 266 -12.13 3.97 -9.77
N GLY A 267 -13.17 3.71 -8.97
CA GLY A 267 -14.35 2.93 -9.38
C GLY A 267 -15.18 3.55 -10.51
N GLU A 268 -15.03 4.86 -10.77
CA GLU A 268 -15.66 5.56 -11.90
C GLU A 268 -15.03 5.18 -13.25
N VAL A 269 -13.84 4.59 -13.25
CA VAL A 269 -13.10 4.20 -14.45
C VAL A 269 -13.45 2.75 -14.82
N LYS A 270 -13.94 2.55 -16.05
CA LYS A 270 -14.23 1.23 -16.61
C LYS A 270 -13.21 0.90 -17.69
N VAL A 271 -12.37 -0.09 -17.43
CA VAL A 271 -11.32 -0.53 -18.37
C VAL A 271 -11.86 -1.63 -19.28
N ASN A 272 -11.62 -1.48 -20.59
CA ASN A 272 -11.87 -2.50 -21.59
C ASN A 272 -10.55 -2.91 -22.26
N TYR A 273 -10.05 -4.09 -21.90
CA TYR A 273 -8.80 -4.62 -22.45
C TYR A 273 -8.90 -5.00 -23.94
N SER A 274 -10.10 -5.37 -24.42
CA SER A 274 -10.28 -5.78 -25.83
C SER A 274 -10.14 -4.61 -26.80
N SER A 275 -10.61 -3.43 -26.41
CA SER A 275 -10.49 -2.20 -27.18
C SER A 275 -9.30 -1.32 -26.77
N ALA A 276 -8.51 -1.77 -25.78
CA ALA A 276 -7.43 -0.98 -25.17
C ALA A 276 -7.89 0.47 -24.88
N SER A 277 -9.00 0.59 -24.15
CA SER A 277 -9.59 1.87 -23.77
C SER A 277 -10.13 1.84 -22.34
N PHE A 278 -10.32 3.02 -21.76
CA PHE A 278 -11.17 3.16 -20.59
C PHE A 278 -12.21 4.24 -20.82
N GLU A 279 -13.33 4.09 -20.14
CA GLU A 279 -14.38 5.08 -20.05
C GLU A 279 -14.49 5.54 -18.61
N VAL A 280 -14.90 6.80 -18.41
CA VAL A 280 -15.21 7.31 -17.08
C VAL A 280 -16.70 7.54 -17.02
N THR A 281 -17.38 6.87 -16.09
CA THR A 281 -18.80 7.10 -15.89
C THR A 281 -19.00 8.47 -15.26
N GLY A 282 -19.67 9.36 -16.00
CA GLY A 282 -20.19 10.64 -15.57
C GLY A 282 -21.59 10.84 -16.12
#